data_AF-A0AAW0PNB4-F1
#
_entry.id   AF-A0AAW0PNB4-F1
#
_cell.length_a   1.000
_cell.length_b   1.000
_cell.length_c   1.000
_cell.angle_alpha   90.00
_cell.angle_beta   90.00
_cell.angle_gamma   90.00
#
_symmetry.space_group_name_H-M   'P 1'
#
loop_
_entity.id
_entity.type
_entity.pdbx_description
1 polymer ?
#
loop_
_entity_poly.entity_id
_entity_poly.type
_entity_poly.pdbx_seq_one_letter_code
_entity_poly.pdbx_strand_id
1 'polypeptide(L)'
;MKIDTSPEEKHKPLLIVFSDDQSSDRREDKRDLNEMIDRETSDMVFQNEIWNDLENSKDLYEDEAEPDEEDLIQMRSNFIYDTASRIRRNAKGNHCKKQSLYVEFKDIGWDSWILAPTGYDAYECAGTPQKASQACCVPTKLDPISLLYLDDTGVVTYKYKYEGMVVAECGCR
;
A
#
# COMPACT_ATOMS: atom_id res chain seq x y z
N MET A 1 -19.06 -20.33 29.40
CA MET A 1 -20.18 -19.52 28.86
C MET A 1 -21.39 -20.44 28.75
N LYS A 2 -22.44 -20.24 29.54
CA LYS A 2 -23.69 -21.00 29.41
C LYS A 2 -24.60 -20.18 28.50
N ILE A 3 -24.97 -20.74 27.36
CA ILE A 3 -25.91 -20.12 26.43
C ILE A 3 -27.27 -20.70 26.79
N ASP A 4 -28.18 -19.84 27.26
CA ASP A 4 -29.56 -20.19 27.48
C ASP A 4 -30.28 -20.19 26.12
N THR A 5 -30.86 -21.32 25.73
CA THR A 5 -31.49 -21.54 24.43
C THR A 5 -33.02 -21.47 24.54
N SER A 6 -33.54 -20.47 25.24
CA SER A 6 -34.97 -20.18 25.29
C SER A 6 -35.47 -19.69 23.92
N PRO A 7 -36.63 -20.17 23.41
CA PRO A 7 -37.14 -19.85 22.07
C PRO A 7 -37.58 -18.38 21.88
N GLU A 8 -37.61 -17.57 22.94
CA GLU A 8 -38.09 -16.18 22.89
C GLU A 8 -37.00 -15.15 22.47
N GLU A 9 -35.74 -15.56 22.31
CA GLU A 9 -34.64 -14.65 21.94
C GLU A 9 -34.05 -14.89 20.54
N LYS A 10 -34.75 -15.67 19.70
CA LYS A 10 -34.26 -16.18 18.40
C LYS A 10 -33.85 -15.12 17.37
N HIS A 11 -34.18 -13.83 17.61
CA HIS A 11 -33.86 -12.71 16.71
C HIS A 11 -33.02 -11.60 17.36
N LYS A 12 -32.43 -11.82 18.53
CA LYS A 12 -31.48 -10.86 19.10
C LYS A 12 -30.09 -11.10 18.51
N PRO A 13 -29.48 -10.14 17.80
CA PRO A 13 -28.12 -10.29 17.32
C PRO A 13 -27.17 -10.36 18.52
N LEU A 14 -26.37 -11.43 18.58
CA LEU A 14 -25.32 -11.60 19.59
C LEU A 14 -24.03 -10.99 19.05
N LEU A 15 -23.47 -10.03 19.79
CA LEU A 15 -22.16 -9.49 19.53
C LEU A 15 -21.12 -10.44 20.14
N ILE A 16 -20.44 -11.21 19.30
CA ILE A 16 -19.30 -12.02 19.71
C ILE A 16 -18.05 -11.17 19.53
N VAL A 17 -17.48 -10.74 20.66
CA VAL A 17 -16.21 -10.00 20.69
C VAL A 17 -15.09 -11.01 20.95
N PHE A 18 -14.20 -11.18 19.98
CA PHE A 18 -12.94 -11.87 20.19
C PHE A 18 -11.90 -10.83 20.60
N SER A 19 -11.37 -10.95 21.81
CA SER A 19 -10.17 -10.22 22.22
C SER A 19 -8.97 -11.07 21.85
N ASP A 20 -8.22 -10.67 20.82
CA ASP A 20 -6.87 -11.18 20.63
C ASP A 20 -5.94 -10.32 21.51
N ASP A 21 -5.86 -10.71 22.78
CA ASP A 21 -4.78 -10.32 23.67
C ASP A 21 -3.51 -11.07 23.21
N GLN A 22 -2.72 -10.41 22.36
CA GLN A 22 -1.29 -10.65 22.31
C GLN A 22 -0.57 -9.40 22.78
N SER A 23 -0.74 -9.09 24.07
CA SER A 23 0.10 -8.11 24.77
C SER A 23 1.36 -8.78 25.33
N SER A 24 2.26 -9.20 24.44
CA SER A 24 3.65 -9.44 24.86
C SER A 24 4.63 -9.29 23.70
N ASP A 25 5.20 -8.10 23.51
CA ASP A 25 6.66 -7.97 23.56
C ASP A 25 7.12 -6.50 23.64
N ARG A 26 7.54 -6.04 24.83
CA ARG A 26 8.20 -4.72 25.01
C ARG A 26 9.66 -4.71 24.53
N ARG A 27 10.11 -5.78 23.84
CA ARG A 27 11.49 -5.93 23.35
C ARG A 27 11.66 -5.49 21.90
N GLU A 28 10.60 -5.46 21.11
CA GLU A 28 10.66 -4.99 19.71
C GLU A 28 10.80 -3.46 19.65
N ASP A 29 10.09 -2.71 20.51
CA ASP A 29 10.17 -1.24 20.55
C ASP A 29 11.59 -0.69 20.77
N LYS A 30 12.42 -1.39 21.56
CA LYS A 30 13.81 -0.98 21.81
C LYS A 30 14.75 -1.35 20.68
N ARG A 31 14.45 -2.41 19.93
CA ARG A 31 15.23 -2.77 18.73
C ARG A 31 14.93 -1.77 17.62
N ASP A 32 13.66 -1.42 17.44
CA ASP A 32 13.23 -0.44 16.45
C ASP A 32 13.82 0.95 16.76
N LEU A 33 13.85 1.35 18.04
CA LEU A 33 14.46 2.63 18.44
C LEU A 33 15.99 2.65 18.25
N ASN A 34 16.68 1.56 18.59
CA ASN A 34 18.13 1.46 18.36
C ASN A 34 18.45 1.40 16.86
N GLU A 35 17.61 0.75 16.06
CA GLU A 35 17.73 0.72 14.60
C GLU A 35 17.46 2.08 13.94
N MET A 36 16.68 2.95 14.57
CA MET A 36 16.49 4.34 14.14
C MET A 36 17.72 5.21 14.49
N ILE A 37 18.36 4.97 15.65
CA ILE A 37 19.59 5.66 16.09
C ILE A 37 20.81 5.24 15.24
N ASP A 38 20.96 3.95 14.93
CA ASP A 38 22.10 3.45 14.13
C ASP A 38 22.08 4.00 12.69
N ARG A 39 20.89 4.24 12.13
CA ARG A 39 20.75 4.88 10.81
C ARG A 39 21.15 6.36 10.81
N GLU A 40 20.86 7.11 11.86
CA GLU A 40 21.31 8.51 11.98
C GLU A 40 22.80 8.63 12.32
N THR A 41 23.32 7.73 13.16
CA THR A 41 24.74 7.75 13.57
C THR A 41 25.66 7.26 12.46
N SER A 42 25.23 6.30 11.62
CA SER A 42 26.02 5.89 10.43
C SER A 42 26.17 7.03 9.41
N ASP A 43 25.19 7.93 9.31
CA ASP A 43 25.28 9.15 8.47
C ASP A 43 26.19 10.22 9.10
N MET A 44 26.33 10.26 10.43
CA MET A 44 27.34 11.10 11.12
C MET A 44 28.76 10.51 11.05
N VAL A 45 28.92 9.18 11.06
CA VAL A 45 30.24 8.52 10.93
C VAL A 45 30.83 8.75 9.53
N PHE A 46 29.99 8.80 8.49
CA PHE A 46 30.43 9.12 7.13
C PHE A 46 31.00 10.55 7.00
N GLN A 47 30.52 11.51 7.80
CA GLN A 47 31.11 12.85 7.84
C GLN A 47 32.48 12.87 8.52
N ASN A 48 32.70 12.06 9.56
CA ASN A 48 33.98 12.02 10.28
C ASN A 48 35.11 11.35 9.48
N GLU A 49 34.82 10.43 8.55
CA GLU A 49 35.86 9.86 7.69
C GLU A 49 36.28 10.80 6.54
N ILE A 50 35.37 11.66 6.05
CA ILE A 50 35.68 12.63 4.99
C ILE A 50 36.62 13.75 5.48
N TRP A 51 36.50 14.19 6.74
CA TRP A 51 37.42 15.20 7.30
C TRP A 51 38.82 14.67 7.59
N ASN A 52 38.96 13.36 7.87
CA ASN A 52 40.26 12.75 8.16
C ASN A 52 41.10 12.47 6.90
N ASP A 53 40.48 12.28 5.74
CA ASP A 53 41.20 12.06 4.47
C ASP A 53 41.75 13.36 3.84
N LEU A 54 41.27 14.54 4.25
CA LEU A 54 41.73 15.83 3.72
C LEU A 54 43.03 16.35 4.38
N GLU A 55 43.44 15.79 5.53
CA GLU A 55 44.61 16.30 6.26
C GLU A 55 45.95 15.68 5.84
N ASN A 56 45.96 14.75 4.85
CA ASN A 56 47.15 13.93 4.57
C ASN A 56 47.69 13.95 3.12
N SER A 57 47.25 14.87 2.26
CA SER A 57 47.89 15.09 0.95
C SER A 57 48.33 16.54 0.78
N LYS A 58 49.45 16.86 1.42
CA LYS A 58 50.26 18.03 1.08
C LYS A 58 51.02 17.73 -0.22
N ASP A 59 51.01 18.71 -1.13
CA ASP A 59 51.86 18.86 -2.34
C ASP A 59 51.18 18.61 -3.70
N LEU A 60 50.62 19.66 -4.31
CA LEU A 60 51.12 20.34 -5.53
C LEU A 60 50.04 21.26 -6.13
N TYR A 61 50.43 22.48 -6.49
CA TYR A 61 49.59 23.58 -6.97
C TYR A 61 48.98 23.33 -8.36
N GLU A 62 47.68 23.60 -8.52
CA GLU A 62 47.13 24.21 -9.73
C GLU A 62 45.90 25.08 -9.36
N ASP A 63 45.81 26.22 -10.03
CA ASP A 63 44.92 27.37 -9.80
C ASP A 63 43.42 26.95 -9.83
N GLU A 64 42.78 26.87 -8.67
CA GLU A 64 41.31 26.87 -8.59
C GLU A 64 40.89 28.04 -7.69
N ALA A 65 40.13 28.97 -8.29
CA ALA A 65 39.56 30.11 -7.58
C ALA A 65 38.76 29.60 -6.37
N GLU A 66 38.96 30.19 -5.19
CA GLU A 66 38.12 29.88 -4.04
C GLU A 66 36.65 30.05 -4.44
N PRO A 67 35.80 29.03 -4.21
CA PRO A 67 34.39 29.14 -4.51
C PRO A 67 33.82 30.26 -3.66
N ASP A 68 33.11 31.18 -4.30
CA ASP A 68 32.55 32.32 -3.58
C ASP A 68 31.52 31.85 -2.55
N GLU A 69 31.25 32.70 -1.55
CA GLU A 69 30.32 32.35 -0.46
C GLU A 69 28.93 32.01 -1.01
N GLU A 70 28.59 32.53 -2.20
CA GLU A 70 27.32 32.33 -2.89
C GLU A 70 27.26 30.94 -3.56
N ASP A 71 28.35 30.45 -4.13
CA ASP A 71 28.54 29.12 -4.72
C ASP A 71 28.51 28.03 -3.63
N LEU A 72 29.12 28.30 -2.47
CA LEU A 72 29.04 27.41 -1.31
C LEU A 72 27.62 27.33 -0.74
N ILE A 73 26.92 28.46 -0.67
CA ILE A 73 25.50 28.49 -0.32
C ILE A 73 24.68 27.75 -1.38
N GLN A 74 24.98 27.90 -2.67
CA GLN A 74 24.25 27.24 -3.75
C GLN A 74 24.46 25.72 -3.75
N MET A 75 25.67 25.23 -3.47
CA MET A 75 25.93 23.80 -3.27
C MET A 75 25.13 23.22 -2.10
N ARG A 76 25.06 23.95 -0.97
CA ARG A 76 24.25 23.56 0.20
C ARG A 76 22.75 23.56 -0.10
N SER A 77 22.31 24.52 -0.91
CA SER A 77 20.92 24.69 -1.30
C SER A 77 20.47 23.57 -2.26
N ASN A 78 21.31 23.22 -3.25
CA ASN A 78 21.07 22.11 -4.18
C ASN A 78 20.92 20.77 -3.45
N PHE A 79 21.65 20.56 -2.36
CA PHE A 79 21.48 19.38 -1.51
C PHE A 79 20.11 19.36 -0.82
N ILE A 80 19.55 20.50 -0.42
CA ILE A 80 18.23 20.57 0.24
C ILE A 80 17.09 20.38 -0.77
N TYR A 81 17.19 20.95 -1.97
CA TYR A 81 16.10 20.91 -2.96
C TYR A 81 16.08 19.61 -3.78
N ASP A 82 17.26 19.05 -4.11
CA ASP A 82 17.36 17.86 -4.95
C ASP A 82 17.19 16.57 -4.13
N THR A 83 17.58 16.54 -2.85
CA THR A 83 17.29 15.38 -1.98
C THR A 83 15.82 15.29 -1.59
N ALA A 84 15.14 16.41 -1.32
CA ALA A 84 13.72 16.40 -0.97
C ALA A 84 12.80 15.99 -2.15
N SER A 85 13.25 16.19 -3.39
CA SER A 85 12.45 15.94 -4.60
C SER A 85 12.87 14.70 -5.39
N ARG A 86 14.13 14.23 -5.25
CA ARG A 86 14.66 13.01 -5.90
C ARG A 86 15.04 11.88 -4.96
N ILE A 87 14.78 11.99 -3.65
CA ILE A 87 14.17 10.84 -2.95
C ILE A 87 12.76 10.70 -3.55
N ARG A 88 12.71 10.28 -4.81
CA ARG A 88 11.60 9.49 -5.29
C ARG A 88 11.59 8.35 -4.33
N ARG A 89 10.73 8.47 -3.32
CA ARG A 89 10.14 7.36 -2.62
C ARG A 89 9.70 6.42 -3.73
N ASN A 90 10.58 5.52 -4.13
CA ASN A 90 10.21 4.17 -4.50
C ASN A 90 9.69 3.58 -3.19
N ALA A 91 8.58 4.16 -2.71
CA ALA A 91 7.68 3.57 -1.76
C ALA A 91 7.08 2.43 -2.57
N LYS A 92 7.86 1.37 -2.68
CA LYS A 92 7.38 0.01 -2.79
C LYS A 92 6.68 -0.37 -1.47
N GLY A 93 5.97 0.58 -0.87
CA GLY A 93 5.08 0.38 0.24
C GLY A 93 3.83 -0.23 -0.34
N ASN A 94 3.40 -1.31 0.28
CA ASN A 94 2.18 -2.02 -0.07
C ASN A 94 0.95 -1.17 0.31
N HIS A 95 0.81 0.07 -0.18
CA HIS A 95 -0.35 0.91 0.13
C HIS A 95 -1.59 0.37 -0.56
N CYS A 96 -2.76 0.55 0.06
CA CYS A 96 -4.04 0.19 -0.56
C CYS A 96 -4.16 0.80 -1.96
N LYS A 97 -4.38 -0.05 -2.96
CA LYS A 97 -4.53 0.35 -4.37
C LYS A 97 -5.33 -0.68 -5.15
N LYS A 98 -5.84 -0.24 -6.30
CA LYS A 98 -6.41 -1.13 -7.31
C LYS A 98 -5.30 -1.92 -7.99
N GLN A 99 -5.50 -3.23 -8.14
CA GLN A 99 -4.62 -4.16 -8.84
C GLN A 99 -5.39 -4.85 -9.98
N SER A 100 -4.66 -5.27 -11.02
CA SER A 100 -5.23 -5.96 -12.17
C SER A 100 -5.64 -7.38 -11.79
N LEU A 101 -6.90 -7.72 -12.05
CA LEU A 101 -7.43 -9.07 -11.91
C LEU A 101 -8.35 -9.30 -13.10
N TYR A 102 -8.03 -10.31 -13.91
CA TYR A 102 -8.88 -10.77 -14.99
C TYR A 102 -9.63 -12.02 -14.54
N VAL A 103 -10.93 -12.06 -14.80
CA VAL A 103 -11.80 -13.18 -14.45
C VAL A 103 -12.35 -13.78 -15.73
N GLU A 104 -12.02 -15.04 -15.98
CA GLU A 104 -12.70 -15.86 -16.97
C GLU A 104 -13.96 -16.47 -16.33
N PHE A 105 -15.11 -16.36 -17.01
CA PHE A 105 -16.35 -16.92 -16.47
C PHE A 105 -16.30 -18.45 -16.36
N LYS A 106 -15.46 -19.10 -17.18
CA LYS A 106 -15.23 -20.53 -17.12
C LYS A 106 -14.59 -20.97 -15.80
N ASP A 107 -13.66 -20.19 -15.28
CA ASP A 107 -12.92 -20.53 -14.06
C ASP A 107 -13.80 -20.48 -12.80
N ILE A 108 -14.88 -19.70 -12.85
CA ILE A 108 -15.89 -19.59 -11.78
C ILE A 108 -17.19 -20.35 -12.09
N GLY A 109 -17.24 -21.09 -13.21
CA GLY A 109 -18.40 -21.92 -13.60
C GLY A 109 -19.61 -21.12 -14.11
N TRP A 110 -19.41 -19.87 -14.53
CA TRP A 110 -20.47 -19.00 -15.05
C TRP A 110 -20.61 -19.05 -16.58
N ASP A 111 -19.70 -19.73 -17.29
CA ASP A 111 -19.76 -19.96 -18.73
C ASP A 111 -20.97 -20.79 -19.19
N SER A 112 -21.62 -21.51 -18.27
CA SER A 112 -22.84 -22.26 -18.54
C SER A 112 -24.07 -21.38 -18.80
N TRP A 113 -24.11 -20.17 -18.23
CA TRP A 113 -25.25 -19.26 -18.34
C TRP A 113 -24.86 -17.89 -18.91
N ILE A 114 -23.61 -17.42 -18.74
CA ILE A 114 -23.12 -16.22 -19.40
C ILE A 114 -22.57 -16.57 -20.79
N LEU A 115 -23.16 -15.99 -21.83
CA LEU A 115 -22.79 -16.21 -23.22
C LEU A 115 -21.71 -15.21 -23.69
N ALA A 116 -21.79 -13.95 -23.23
CA ALA A 116 -20.81 -12.93 -23.56
C ALA A 116 -20.73 -11.81 -22.50
N PRO A 117 -19.54 -11.22 -22.25
CA PRO A 117 -18.22 -11.68 -22.74
C PRO A 117 -17.82 -13.03 -22.12
N THR A 118 -16.66 -13.58 -22.48
CA THR A 118 -16.14 -14.83 -21.86
C THR A 118 -15.38 -14.58 -20.56
N GLY A 119 -14.99 -13.32 -20.33
CA GLY A 119 -14.28 -12.86 -19.15
C GLY A 119 -14.14 -11.34 -19.16
N TYR A 120 -13.67 -10.76 -18.07
CA TYR A 120 -13.58 -9.32 -17.89
C TYR A 120 -12.50 -8.91 -16.87
N ASP A 121 -12.03 -7.66 -16.96
CA ASP A 121 -11.12 -7.07 -15.98
C ASP A 121 -11.90 -6.65 -14.73
N ALA A 122 -11.99 -7.54 -13.75
CA ALA A 122 -12.66 -7.27 -12.47
C ALA A 122 -11.87 -6.30 -11.60
N TYR A 123 -10.54 -6.37 -11.66
CA TYR A 123 -9.62 -5.74 -10.72
C TYR A 123 -9.87 -6.16 -9.25
N GLU A 124 -8.91 -5.87 -8.38
CA GLU A 124 -9.04 -6.11 -6.95
C GLU A 124 -8.41 -4.97 -6.14
N CYS A 125 -8.80 -4.84 -4.87
CA CYS A 125 -8.16 -3.92 -3.95
C CYS A 125 -7.19 -4.68 -3.07
N ALA A 126 -5.92 -4.28 -3.09
CA ALA A 126 -4.90 -4.92 -2.28
C ALA A 126 -3.91 -3.89 -1.73
N GLY A 127 -3.35 -4.24 -0.58
CA GLY A 127 -2.39 -3.43 0.16
C GLY A 127 -2.80 -3.19 1.61
N THR A 128 -1.82 -2.84 2.42
CA THR A 128 -1.94 -2.46 3.82
C THR A 128 -2.22 -0.95 3.96
N PRO A 129 -3.22 -0.54 4.73
CA PRO A 129 -3.42 0.87 5.07
C PRO A 129 -2.24 1.39 5.90
N GLN A 130 -1.62 2.49 5.45
CA GLN A 130 -0.44 3.05 6.13
C GLN A 130 -0.77 3.87 7.39
N LYS A 131 -2.00 4.39 7.50
CA LYS A 131 -2.39 5.36 8.53
C LYS A 131 -3.30 4.79 9.62
N ALA A 132 -3.77 3.56 9.48
CA ALA A 132 -4.70 2.94 10.41
C ALA A 132 -4.50 1.42 10.39
N SER A 133 -3.93 0.86 11.45
CA SER A 133 -3.66 -0.58 11.59
C SER A 133 -4.93 -1.44 11.65
N GLN A 134 -6.09 -0.84 11.92
CA GLN A 134 -7.39 -1.52 11.93
C GLN A 134 -8.19 -1.37 10.63
N ALA A 135 -7.73 -0.56 9.68
CA ALA A 135 -8.45 -0.38 8.42
C ALA A 135 -8.19 -1.57 7.47
N CYS A 136 -9.12 -1.85 6.58
CA CYS A 136 -8.98 -2.83 5.50
C CYS A 136 -8.96 -2.14 4.13
N CYS A 137 -8.21 -2.69 3.16
CA CYS A 137 -8.24 -2.21 1.77
C CYS A 137 -9.39 -2.88 1.03
N VAL A 138 -10.42 -2.10 0.68
CA VAL A 138 -11.65 -2.61 0.07
C VAL A 138 -12.10 -1.75 -1.12
N PRO A 139 -12.88 -2.31 -2.06
CA PRO A 139 -13.53 -1.52 -3.10
C PRO A 139 -14.47 -0.48 -2.49
N THR A 140 -14.31 0.77 -2.86
CA THR A 140 -15.21 1.87 -2.46
C THR A 140 -16.20 2.24 -3.55
N LYS A 141 -15.92 1.84 -4.80
CA LYS A 141 -16.79 2.05 -5.95
C LYS A 141 -16.62 0.88 -6.92
N LEU A 142 -17.75 0.41 -7.43
CA LEU A 142 -17.82 -0.63 -8.44
C LEU A 142 -18.51 -0.06 -9.69
N ASP A 143 -17.95 -0.36 -10.86
CA ASP A 143 -18.54 -0.03 -12.15
C ASP A 143 -19.26 -1.27 -12.74
N PRO A 144 -20.29 -1.04 -13.56
CA PRO A 144 -21.05 -2.11 -14.19
C PRO A 144 -20.40 -2.65 -15.46
N ILE A 145 -20.81 -3.85 -15.90
CA ILE A 145 -20.52 -4.39 -17.24
C ILE A 145 -21.80 -4.80 -17.97
N SER A 146 -21.76 -4.91 -19.29
CA SER A 146 -22.88 -5.45 -20.07
C SER A 146 -22.75 -6.96 -20.21
N LEU A 147 -23.84 -7.70 -19.97
CA LEU A 147 -23.86 -9.16 -20.06
C LEU A 147 -24.92 -9.63 -21.07
N LEU A 148 -24.58 -10.67 -21.81
CA LEU A 148 -25.51 -11.53 -22.54
C LEU A 148 -25.53 -12.89 -21.84
N TYR A 149 -26.69 -13.30 -21.34
CA TYR A 149 -26.80 -14.54 -20.55
C TYR A 149 -28.12 -15.26 -20.79
N LEU A 150 -28.19 -16.54 -20.42
CA LEU A 150 -29.40 -17.35 -20.36
C LEU A 150 -30.03 -17.17 -18.99
N ASP A 151 -31.29 -16.74 -18.95
CA ASP A 151 -32.04 -16.66 -17.70
C ASP A 151 -32.57 -18.04 -17.26
N ASP A 152 -33.21 -18.09 -16.08
CA ASP A 152 -33.77 -19.33 -15.51
C ASP A 152 -34.85 -19.98 -16.39
N THR A 153 -35.39 -19.24 -17.37
CA THR A 153 -36.38 -19.74 -18.34
C THR A 153 -35.74 -20.26 -19.62
N GLY A 154 -34.41 -20.15 -19.75
CA GLY A 154 -33.64 -20.52 -20.93
C GLY A 154 -33.69 -19.48 -22.04
N VAL A 155 -34.18 -18.27 -21.78
CA VAL A 155 -34.24 -17.19 -22.75
C VAL A 155 -32.93 -16.40 -22.72
N VAL A 156 -32.42 -16.07 -23.90
CA VAL A 156 -31.23 -15.23 -24.07
C VAL A 156 -31.58 -13.78 -23.75
N THR A 157 -31.01 -13.26 -22.67
CA THR A 157 -31.26 -11.91 -22.16
C THR A 157 -29.99 -11.05 -22.22
N TYR A 158 -30.11 -9.85 -22.78
CA TYR A 158 -29.06 -8.83 -22.74
C TYR A 158 -29.35 -7.81 -21.64
N LYS A 159 -28.44 -7.71 -20.66
CA LYS A 159 -28.53 -6.72 -19.58
C LYS A 159 -27.44 -5.67 -19.74
N TYR A 160 -27.89 -4.47 -20.09
CA TYR A 160 -27.05 -3.27 -20.07
C TYR A 160 -26.85 -2.83 -18.62
N LYS A 161 -25.58 -2.68 -18.22
CA LYS A 161 -25.15 -2.28 -16.86
C LYS A 161 -25.57 -3.24 -15.74
N TYR A 162 -24.93 -4.40 -15.70
CA TYR A 162 -24.90 -5.25 -14.53
C TYR A 162 -23.94 -4.65 -13.49
N GLU A 163 -24.49 -4.02 -12.47
CA GLU A 163 -23.77 -3.32 -11.39
C GLU A 163 -22.92 -4.25 -10.53
N GLY A 164 -21.89 -3.69 -9.89
CA GLY A 164 -21.11 -4.39 -8.87
C GLY A 164 -20.03 -5.35 -9.40
N MET A 165 -19.59 -5.17 -10.66
CA MET A 165 -18.73 -6.16 -11.33
C MET A 165 -17.25 -5.76 -11.31
N VAL A 166 -16.94 -4.49 -11.60
CA VAL A 166 -15.57 -4.01 -11.83
C VAL A 166 -15.15 -3.05 -10.72
N VAL A 167 -13.98 -3.24 -10.10
CA VAL A 167 -13.45 -2.28 -9.14
C VAL A 167 -13.03 -1.00 -9.83
N ALA A 168 -13.75 0.09 -9.55
CA ALA A 168 -13.42 1.42 -10.04
C ALA A 168 -12.39 2.10 -9.12
N GLU A 169 -12.65 2.04 -7.80
CA GLU A 169 -11.87 2.73 -6.77
C GLU A 169 -11.67 1.85 -5.53
N CYS A 170 -10.51 1.99 -4.89
CA CYS A 170 -10.15 1.34 -3.64
C CYS A 170 -9.93 2.37 -2.53
N GLY A 171 -10.27 1.98 -1.30
CA GLY A 171 -10.05 2.82 -0.13
C GLY A 171 -9.79 2.01 1.14
N CYS A 172 -9.37 2.70 2.19
CA CYS A 172 -9.17 2.13 3.52
C CYS A 172 -10.44 2.40 4.35
N ARG A 173 -11.05 1.35 4.90
CA ARG A 173 -12.28 1.43 5.71
C ARG A 173 -12.11 0.74 7.05
#